data_AF-A0A1M6Q1U0-F1
#
_entry.id   AF-A0A1M6Q1U0-F1
#
_cell.length_a   1.000
_cell.length_b   1.000
_cell.length_c   1.000
_cell.angle_alpha   90.00
_cell.angle_beta   90.00
_cell.angle_gamma   90.00
#
_symmetry.space_group_name_H-M   'P 1'
#
loop_
_entity.id
_entity.type
_entity.pdbx_description
1 polymer ?
#
loop_
_entity_poly.entity_id
_entity_poly.type
_entity_poly.pdbx_seq_one_letter_code
_entity_poly.pdbx_strand_id
1 'polypeptide(L)'
;MNNYNSKVKFKLKQEILFPDFSIQYMGKETVQGPNQAKWKMTIYHFQVLNDDINKKISWSSGSGDIGPLLFEFNNKNFALELKYSEILESDNNLKENELVITRYD
;
A
#
# COMPACT_ATOMS: atom_id res chain seq x y z
N MET A 1 1.79 -6.25 -16.75
CA MET A 1 1.78 -4.91 -16.17
C MET A 1 0.37 -4.61 -15.69
N ASN A 2 0.18 -4.07 -14.49
CA ASN A 2 -1.13 -3.81 -13.89
C ASN A 2 -1.56 -2.36 -14.17
N ASN A 3 -2.87 -2.12 -14.13
CA ASN A 3 -3.44 -0.79 -14.26
C ASN A 3 -3.57 -0.12 -12.90
N TYR A 4 -3.45 1.21 -12.87
CA TYR A 4 -3.90 1.99 -11.72
C TYR A 4 -5.41 1.83 -11.52
N ASN A 5 -5.88 2.14 -10.31
CA ASN A 5 -7.30 2.13 -9.95
C ASN A 5 -7.98 0.76 -10.11
N SER A 6 -7.22 -0.30 -9.91
CA SER A 6 -7.70 -1.68 -10.00
C SER A 6 -7.14 -2.54 -8.88
N LYS A 7 -7.90 -3.58 -8.49
CA LYS A 7 -7.45 -4.54 -7.48
C LYS A 7 -6.30 -5.39 -8.02
N VAL A 8 -5.20 -5.40 -7.30
CA VAL A 8 -4.03 -6.21 -7.62
C VAL A 8 -3.69 -7.10 -6.44
N LYS A 9 -3.44 -8.38 -6.70
CA LYS A 9 -3.01 -9.32 -5.67
C LYS A 9 -1.51 -9.21 -5.43
N PHE A 10 -1.11 -9.20 -4.17
CA PHE A 10 0.29 -9.22 -3.77
C PHE A 10 0.65 -10.48 -2.98
N LYS A 11 1.94 -10.82 -2.99
CA LYS A 11 2.55 -11.87 -2.17
C LYS A 11 3.92 -11.41 -1.71
N LEU A 12 4.43 -12.04 -0.66
CA LEU A 12 5.73 -11.72 -0.07
C LEU A 12 6.84 -11.78 -1.13
N LYS A 13 7.58 -10.67 -1.28
CA LYS A 13 8.70 -10.47 -2.22
C LYS A 13 8.34 -10.70 -3.70
N GLN A 14 7.05 -10.82 -4.02
CA GLN A 14 6.60 -10.90 -5.40
C GLN A 14 6.54 -9.48 -5.98
N GLU A 15 7.20 -9.31 -7.12
CA GLU A 15 7.16 -8.07 -7.87
C GLU A 15 5.84 -7.88 -8.61
N ILE A 16 5.29 -6.68 -8.48
CA ILE A 16 4.06 -6.25 -9.13
C ILE A 16 4.41 -5.03 -9.98
N LEU A 17 4.28 -5.19 -11.29
CA LEU A 17 4.65 -4.17 -12.26
C LEU A 17 3.50 -3.17 -12.47
N PHE A 18 3.80 -1.89 -12.36
CA PHE A 18 2.98 -0.76 -12.81
C PHE A 18 3.75 0.03 -13.89
N PRO A 19 3.09 0.91 -14.66
CA PRO A 19 3.74 1.71 -15.68
C PRO A 19 4.92 2.56 -15.20
N ASP A 20 4.82 3.13 -13.98
CA ASP A 20 5.82 4.08 -13.45
C ASP A 20 6.86 3.44 -12.51
N PHE A 21 6.58 2.24 -11.98
CA PHE A 21 7.44 1.54 -11.01
C PHE A 21 6.99 0.08 -10.84
N SER A 22 7.81 -0.72 -10.16
CA SER A 22 7.36 -1.97 -9.55
C SER A 22 7.20 -1.82 -8.05
N ILE A 23 6.33 -2.63 -7.46
CA ILE A 23 6.11 -2.68 -6.01
C ILE A 23 6.19 -4.11 -5.50
N GLN A 24 6.82 -4.30 -4.35
CA GLN A 24 6.96 -5.59 -3.68
C GLN A 24 6.46 -5.50 -2.24
N TYR A 25 5.67 -6.48 -1.81
CA TYR A 25 5.30 -6.61 -0.41
C TYR A 25 6.46 -7.24 0.39
N MET A 26 6.96 -6.52 1.38
CA MET A 26 8.15 -6.90 2.16
C MET A 26 7.81 -7.60 3.48
N GLY A 27 6.52 -7.76 3.78
CA GLY A 27 6.03 -8.31 5.03
C GLY A 27 5.30 -7.26 5.87
N LYS A 28 4.83 -7.70 7.03
CA LYS A 28 4.12 -6.86 8.00
C LYS A 28 4.68 -7.11 9.39
N GLU A 29 4.65 -6.08 10.22
CA GLU A 29 4.96 -6.16 11.63
C GLU A 29 3.76 -5.75 12.48
N THR A 30 3.70 -6.24 13.71
CA THR A 30 2.70 -5.82 14.69
C THR A 30 3.39 -5.01 15.77
N VAL A 31 2.98 -3.76 15.92
CA VAL A 31 3.54 -2.80 16.87
C VAL A 31 2.50 -2.47 17.93
N GLN A 32 2.97 -2.33 19.17
CA GLN A 32 2.13 -1.88 20.28
C GLN A 32 1.89 -0.37 20.16
N GLY A 33 0.68 0.07 20.52
CA GLY A 33 0.41 1.50 20.61
C GLY A 33 1.28 2.22 21.65
N PRO A 34 1.47 3.54 21.53
CA PRO A 34 2.29 4.33 22.45
C PRO A 34 1.80 4.19 23.91
N ASN A 35 2.68 4.48 24.87
CA ASN A 35 2.38 4.43 26.31
C ASN A 35 1.85 3.07 26.80
N GLN A 36 2.39 1.97 26.26
CA GLN A 36 1.97 0.60 26.59
C GLN A 36 0.46 0.36 26.37
N ALA A 37 -0.12 1.00 25.34
CA ALA A 37 -1.51 0.79 25.02
C ALA A 37 -1.82 -0.70 24.80
N LYS A 38 -3.02 -1.12 25.20
CA LYS A 38 -3.46 -2.53 25.04
C LYS A 38 -3.69 -2.90 23.57
N TRP A 39 -3.96 -1.91 22.73
CA TRP A 39 -4.17 -2.12 21.30
C TRP A 39 -2.84 -2.28 20.57
N LYS A 40 -2.89 -3.03 19.47
CA LYS A 40 -1.77 -3.25 18.55
C LYS A 40 -2.20 -2.81 17.16
N MET A 41 -1.25 -2.29 16.37
CA MET A 41 -1.46 -1.98 14.96
C MET A 41 -0.59 -2.89 14.09
N THR A 42 -1.09 -3.21 12.91
CA THR A 42 -0.31 -3.92 11.89
C THR A 42 0.20 -2.92 10.87
N ILE A 43 1.51 -2.91 10.65
CA ILE A 43 2.16 -2.09 9.62
C ILE A 43 2.58 -3.03 8.50
N TYR A 44 2.13 -2.73 7.28
CA TYR A 44 2.52 -3.42 6.07
C TYR A 44 3.64 -2.64 5.39
N HIS A 45 4.72 -3.32 5.01
CA HIS A 45 5.83 -2.68 4.32
C HIS A 45 5.86 -3.08 2.86
N PHE A 46 6.11 -2.09 2.00
CA PHE A 46 6.31 -2.29 0.58
C PHE A 46 7.60 -1.62 0.13
N GLN A 47 8.18 -2.16 -0.93
CA GLN A 47 9.30 -1.57 -1.64
C GLN A 47 8.80 -1.11 -3.00
N VAL A 48 8.96 0.17 -3.32
CA VAL A 48 8.68 0.76 -4.63
C VAL A 48 10.01 0.97 -5.35
N LEU A 49 10.11 0.46 -6.57
CA LEU A 49 11.36 0.29 -7.31
C LEU A 49 11.20 0.81 -8.75
N ASN A 50 12.25 1.43 -9.27
CA ASN A 50 12.53 1.50 -10.70
C ASN A 50 14.04 1.28 -10.90
N ASP A 51 14.55 1.49 -12.12
CA ASP A 51 15.96 1.24 -12.44
C ASP A 51 16.95 2.04 -11.57
N ASP A 52 16.55 3.22 -11.08
CA ASP A 52 17.43 4.17 -10.39
C ASP A 52 17.11 4.38 -8.90
N ILE A 53 15.87 4.12 -8.47
CA ILE A 53 15.33 4.49 -7.16
C ILE A 53 14.71 3.29 -6.48
N ASN A 54 15.04 3.14 -5.19
CA ASN A 54 14.50 2.12 -4.33
C ASN A 54 13.95 2.76 -3.04
N LYS A 55 12.63 2.76 -2.85
CA LYS A 55 11.95 3.47 -1.75
C LYS A 55 11.06 2.54 -0.94
N LYS A 56 11.25 2.50 0.38
CA LYS A 56 10.36 1.78 1.30
C LYS A 56 9.17 2.67 1.65
N ILE A 57 7.96 2.12 1.56
CA ILE A 57 6.72 2.74 2.05
C ILE A 57 6.04 1.81 3.07
N SER A 58 5.34 2.38 4.06
CA SER A 58 4.70 1.61 5.12
C SER A 58 3.27 2.07 5.33
N TRP A 59 2.31 1.16 5.19
CA TRP A 59 0.88 1.41 5.34
C TRP A 59 0.38 0.80 6.65
N SER A 60 -0.50 1.51 7.37
CA SER A 60 -1.23 0.97 8.51
C SER A 60 -2.66 1.51 8.53
N SER A 61 -3.58 0.77 9.13
CA SER A 61 -4.96 1.22 9.38
C SER A 61 -5.08 2.22 10.54
N GLY A 62 -3.96 2.76 11.03
CA GLY A 62 -3.91 3.63 12.19
C GLY A 62 -4.64 3.05 13.42
N SER A 63 -5.28 3.95 14.18
CA SER A 63 -6.08 3.62 15.37
C SER A 63 -7.59 3.58 15.09
N GLY A 64 -8.03 3.55 13.82
CA GLY A 64 -9.45 3.46 13.50
C GLY A 64 -9.88 4.02 12.13
N ASP A 65 -9.04 4.83 11.49
CA ASP A 65 -9.32 5.35 10.14
C ASP A 65 -8.48 4.60 9.10
N ILE A 66 -9.16 3.90 8.18
CA ILE A 66 -8.55 3.11 7.11
C ILE A 66 -8.58 3.95 5.85
N GLY A 67 -7.43 4.53 5.50
CA GLY A 67 -7.31 5.40 4.34
C GLY A 67 -6.09 5.10 3.47
N PRO A 68 -5.94 5.83 2.35
CA PRO A 68 -4.79 5.72 1.47
C PRO A 68 -3.49 6.18 2.16
N LEU A 69 -2.39 5.47 1.86
CA LEU A 69 -1.05 6.00 2.08
C LEU A 69 -0.61 6.77 0.85
N LEU A 70 -0.48 8.09 0.99
CA LEU A 70 0.07 8.94 -0.06
C LEU A 70 1.60 8.79 -0.13
N PHE A 71 2.14 8.70 -1.33
CA PHE A 71 3.58 8.72 -1.56
C PHE A 71 3.93 9.34 -2.91
N GLU A 72 5.05 10.06 -2.94
CA GLU A 72 5.65 10.54 -4.18
C GLU A 72 6.69 9.55 -4.70
N PHE A 73 6.74 9.34 -6.01
CA PHE A 73 7.78 8.58 -6.69
C PHE A 73 8.05 9.18 -8.07
N ASN A 74 9.30 9.52 -8.40
CA ASN A 74 9.69 10.20 -9.65
C ASN A 74 8.84 11.45 -9.97
N ASN A 75 8.68 12.35 -8.99
CA ASN A 75 7.88 13.59 -9.12
C ASN A 75 6.40 13.36 -9.48
N LYS A 76 5.87 12.15 -9.24
CA LYS A 76 4.45 11.81 -9.41
C LYS A 76 3.85 11.39 -8.07
N ASN A 77 2.60 11.73 -7.86
CA ASN A 77 1.88 11.43 -6.63
C ASN A 77 1.03 10.16 -6.78
N PHE A 78 1.11 9.29 -5.78
CA PHE A 78 0.37 8.03 -5.77
C PHE A 78 -0.28 7.81 -4.40
N ALA A 79 -1.33 6.99 -4.38
CA ALA A 79 -1.86 6.36 -3.16
C ALA A 79 -1.67 4.85 -3.22
N LEU A 80 -1.35 4.26 -2.06
CA LEU A 80 -1.48 2.84 -1.80
C LEU A 80 -2.66 2.63 -0.85
N GLU A 81 -3.64 1.84 -1.28
CA GLU A 81 -4.79 1.46 -0.47
C GLU A 81 -4.77 -0.03 -0.16
N LEU A 82 -5.10 -0.37 1.09
CA LEU A 82 -5.23 -1.72 1.60
C LEU A 82 -6.49 -1.81 2.44
N LYS A 83 -7.09 -3.01 2.51
CA LYS A 83 -8.33 -3.35 3.25
C LYS A 83 -9.59 -2.64 2.74
N TYR A 84 -9.51 -1.37 2.40
CA TYR A 84 -10.57 -0.56 1.84
C TYR A 84 -9.98 0.36 0.74
N SER A 85 -10.74 0.63 -0.31
CA SER A 85 -10.39 1.57 -1.37
C SER A 85 -11.50 2.60 -1.55
N GLU A 86 -11.15 3.87 -1.45
CA GLU A 86 -12.07 5.01 -1.60
C GLU A 86 -12.47 5.24 -3.05
N ILE A 87 -11.67 4.75 -4.00
CA ILE A 87 -11.88 4.99 -5.44
C ILE A 87 -12.67 3.90 -6.16
N LEU A 88 -12.85 2.72 -5.54
CA LEU A 88 -13.62 1.62 -6.13
C LEU A 88 -15.10 1.73 -5.71
N GLU A 89 -15.99 2.05 -6.65
CA GLU A 89 -17.40 2.36 -6.34
C GLU A 89 -18.24 1.14 -5.92
N SER A 90 -18.03 -0.03 -6.53
CA SER A 90 -18.92 -1.20 -6.39
C SER A 90 -18.29 -2.38 -5.62
N ASP A 91 -16.99 -2.31 -5.32
CA ASP A 91 -16.25 -3.34 -4.58
C ASP A 91 -15.03 -2.73 -3.85
N ASN A 92 -15.29 -1.82 -2.93
CA ASN A 92 -14.28 -1.10 -2.14
C ASN A 92 -13.57 -1.96 -1.07
N ASN A 93 -14.10 -3.13 -0.71
CA ASN A 93 -13.43 -4.01 0.24
C ASN A 93 -12.30 -4.79 -0.43
N LEU A 94 -11.09 -4.67 0.11
CA LEU A 94 -9.91 -5.36 -0.39
C LEU A 94 -9.61 -6.59 0.48
N LYS A 95 -9.33 -7.74 -0.15
CA LYS A 95 -8.85 -8.92 0.58
C LYS A 95 -7.49 -8.62 1.21
N GLU A 96 -7.10 -9.47 2.17
CA GLU A 96 -5.83 -9.30 2.90
C GLU A 96 -4.59 -9.18 2.02
N ASN A 97 -4.64 -9.79 0.83
CA ASN A 97 -3.56 -9.81 -0.14
C ASN A 97 -3.90 -9.03 -1.41
N GLU A 98 -4.82 -8.08 -1.33
CA GLU A 98 -5.18 -7.17 -2.41
C GLU A 98 -4.80 -5.74 -2.05
N LEU A 99 -4.32 -5.01 -3.05
CA LEU A 99 -3.99 -3.60 -2.97
C LEU A 99 -4.60 -2.85 -4.16
N VAL A 100 -4.72 -1.54 -4.03
CA VAL A 100 -5.00 -0.62 -5.13
C VAL A 100 -3.91 0.45 -5.13
N ILE A 101 -3.39 0.76 -6.32
CA ILE A 101 -2.54 1.93 -6.54
C ILE A 101 -3.32 2.94 -7.37
N THR A 102 -3.40 4.17 -6.87
CA THR A 102 -3.97 5.31 -7.59
C THR A 102 -2.87 6.29 -7.94
N ARG A 103 -2.97 6.93 -9.11
CA ARG A 103 -2.12 8.05 -9.50
C ARG A 103 -2.94 9.33 -9.42
N TYR A 104 -2.38 10.35 -8.78
CA TYR A 104 -2.91 11.72 -8.79
C TYR A 104 -2.06 12.53 -9.76
N ASP A 105 -2.72 13.12 -10.75
CA ASP A 105 -2.10 14.00 -11.74
C ASP A 105 -2.09 15.45 -11.22
#